data_AF-A0A2K8SIW2-F1
#
_entry.id   AF-A0A2K8SIW2-F1
#
_cell.length_a   1.000
_cell.length_b   1.000
_cell.length_c   1.000
_cell.angle_alpha   90.00
_cell.angle_beta   90.00
_cell.angle_gamma   90.00
#
_symmetry.space_group_name_H-M   'P 1'
#
loop_
_entity.id
_entity.type
_entity.pdbx_description
1 polymer ?
#
loop_
_entity_poly.entity_id
_entity_poly.type
_entity_poly.pdbx_seq_one_letter_code
_entity_poly.pdbx_strand_id
1 'polypeptide(L)'
;MVASNNLDSINIEEVLKFVEEQVLQHTGTRLSGAEKLIIKGSWGGKDYTDIARESEYNTYYLQQKVGPRLWLMLSEALGGVKVKKTHFKEILLKQMKKHYVQLEASKLNSDSLVGKTKFYGEFPKLTSFGVEKKT
;
A
#
# COMPACT_ATOMS: atom_id res chain seq x y z
N MET A 1 -25.08 13.00 2.14
CA MET A 1 -23.87 13.54 2.82
C MET A 1 -22.91 12.37 2.97
N VAL A 2 -21.71 12.29 2.44
CA VAL A 2 -20.84 13.12 1.60
C VAL A 2 -19.87 12.11 0.97
N ALA A 3 -19.85 11.96 -0.36
CA ALA A 3 -18.94 11.03 -1.05
C ALA A 3 -18.21 11.75 -2.19
N SER A 4 -17.77 12.97 -1.92
CA SER A 4 -17.03 13.78 -2.88
C SER A 4 -15.83 14.39 -2.17
N ASN A 5 -14.64 14.04 -2.68
CA ASN A 5 -13.35 14.68 -2.46
C ASN A 5 -12.77 14.54 -1.03
N ASN A 6 -12.07 13.45 -0.75
CA ASN A 6 -11.25 13.34 0.46
C ASN A 6 -9.88 12.70 0.17
N LEU A 7 -9.22 13.19 -0.87
CA LEU A 7 -7.82 12.85 -1.14
C LEU A 7 -6.87 14.02 -0.78
N ASP A 8 -7.41 15.23 -0.62
CA ASP A 8 -6.64 16.44 -0.32
C ASP A 8 -6.34 16.64 1.18
N SER A 9 -6.95 15.83 2.07
CA SER A 9 -6.72 15.88 3.52
C SER A 9 -6.47 14.51 4.14
N ILE A 10 -5.53 13.74 3.59
CA ILE A 10 -5.02 12.55 4.31
C ILE A 10 -4.33 13.03 5.59
N ASN A 11 -4.95 12.72 6.72
CA ASN A 11 -4.50 13.14 8.02
C ASN A 11 -3.36 12.23 8.54
N ILE A 12 -2.45 12.77 9.35
CA ILE A 12 -1.30 12.00 9.84
C ILE A 12 -1.73 10.80 10.71
N GLU A 13 -2.82 10.94 11.46
CA GLU A 13 -3.38 9.84 12.25
C GLU A 13 -3.83 8.66 11.38
N GLU A 14 -4.42 8.92 10.20
CA GLU A 14 -4.83 7.86 9.27
C GLU A 14 -3.63 7.18 8.65
N VAL A 15 -2.60 7.95 8.28
CA VAL A 15 -1.34 7.42 7.77
C VAL A 15 -0.69 6.51 8.81
N LEU A 16 -0.62 6.98 10.06
CA LEU A 16 -0.02 6.20 11.13
C LEU A 16 -0.79 4.89 11.36
N LYS A 17 -2.12 4.94 11.37
CA LYS A 17 -2.97 3.76 11.53
C LYS A 17 -2.75 2.75 10.40
N PHE A 18 -2.75 3.22 9.15
CA PHE A 18 -2.49 2.36 7.98
C PHE A 18 -1.12 1.70 8.07
N VAL A 19 -0.07 2.47 8.37
CA VAL A 19 1.29 1.93 8.49
C VAL A 19 1.38 0.92 9.64
N GLU A 20 0.79 1.22 10.79
CA GLU A 20 0.79 0.32 11.95
C GLU A 20 0.07 -1.00 11.64
N GLU A 21 -1.03 -0.96 10.89
CA GLU A 21 -1.74 -2.15 10.43
C GLU A 21 -0.90 -2.99 9.46
N GLN A 22 -0.26 -2.37 8.46
CA GLN A 22 0.62 -3.10 7.51
C GLN A 22 1.81 -3.75 8.22
N VAL A 23 2.44 -3.05 9.15
CA VAL A 23 3.56 -3.58 9.94
C VAL A 23 3.11 -4.71 10.87
N LEU A 24 1.95 -4.56 11.51
CA LEU A 24 1.37 -5.59 12.36
C LEU A 24 1.03 -6.86 11.58
N GLN A 25 0.44 -6.72 10.40
CA GLN A 25 0.13 -7.86 9.52
C GLN A 25 1.39 -8.58 9.03
N HIS A 26 2.46 -7.83 8.75
CA HIS A 26 3.70 -8.39 8.23
C HIS A 26 4.59 -9.01 9.33
N THR A 27 4.75 -8.33 10.46
CA THR A 27 5.74 -8.67 11.50
C THR A 27 5.10 -9.31 12.73
N GLY A 28 3.79 -9.16 12.92
CA GLY A 28 3.08 -9.55 14.15
C GLY A 28 3.31 -8.61 15.34
N THR A 29 4.12 -7.56 15.17
CA THR A 29 4.47 -6.59 16.22
C THR A 29 4.02 -5.17 15.85
N ARG A 30 3.66 -4.38 16.86
CA ARG A 30 3.33 -2.95 16.66
C ARG A 30 4.59 -2.09 16.61
N LEU A 31 4.46 -0.91 16.01
CA LEU A 31 5.51 0.10 15.97
C LEU A 31 5.82 0.62 17.38
N SER A 32 7.10 0.78 17.67
CA SER A 32 7.60 1.45 18.87
C SER A 32 7.36 2.97 18.82
N GLY A 33 7.43 3.64 19.97
CA GLY A 33 7.28 5.09 20.06
C GLY A 33 8.25 5.86 19.16
N ALA A 34 9.52 5.43 19.11
CA ALA A 34 10.54 6.03 18.24
C ALA A 34 10.20 5.88 16.74
N GLU A 35 9.69 4.72 16.32
CA GLU A 35 9.30 4.49 14.93
C GLU A 35 8.09 5.32 14.54
N LYS A 36 7.09 5.44 15.43
CA LYS A 36 5.91 6.29 15.22
C LYS A 36 6.32 7.76 15.05
N LEU A 37 7.26 8.25 15.84
CA LEU A 37 7.80 9.61 15.71
C LEU A 37 8.50 9.82 14.37
N ILE A 38 9.30 8.87 13.90
CA ILE A 38 9.96 8.97 12.59
C ILE A 38 8.94 9.00 11.46
N ILE A 39 7.88 8.18 11.53
CA ILE A 39 6.79 8.20 10.54
C ILE A 39 6.10 9.56 10.52
N LYS A 40 5.71 10.09 11.69
CA LYS A 40 5.07 11.40 11.82
C LYS A 40 5.93 12.53 11.28
N GLY A 41 7.20 12.57 11.69
CA GLY A 41 8.15 13.57 11.22
C GLY A 41 8.39 13.47 9.71
N SER A 42 8.53 12.26 9.18
CA SER A 42 8.78 12.05 7.75
C SER A 42 7.58 12.45 6.88
N TRP A 43 6.35 12.26 7.36
CA TRP A 43 5.15 12.73 6.67
C TRP A 43 5.07 14.27 6.60
N GLY A 44 5.49 14.94 7.69
CA GLY A 44 5.59 16.39 7.79
C GLY A 44 6.85 16.99 7.15
N GLY A 45 7.72 16.17 6.54
CA GLY A 45 8.97 16.64 5.93
C GLY A 45 10.08 17.01 6.92
N LYS A 46 9.94 16.69 8.20
CA LYS A 46 10.96 16.97 9.24
C LYS A 46 12.19 16.09 9.08
N ASP A 47 13.34 16.59 9.52
CA ASP A 47 14.57 15.81 9.59
C ASP A 47 14.75 15.12 10.94
N TYR A 48 15.66 14.13 11.00
CA TYR A 48 15.96 13.39 12.22
C TYR A 48 16.37 14.30 13.38
N THR A 49 17.03 15.43 13.07
CA THR A 49 17.39 16.45 14.05
C THR A 49 16.17 17.12 14.68
N ASP A 50 15.17 17.47 13.87
CA ASP A 50 13.96 18.14 14.38
C ASP A 50 13.09 17.15 15.15
N ILE A 51 12.97 15.92 14.65
CA ILE A 51 12.27 14.82 15.35
C ILE A 51 12.94 14.53 16.69
N ALA A 52 14.28 14.51 16.74
CA ALA A 52 15.03 14.30 17.97
C ALA A 52 14.79 15.44 18.98
N ARG A 53 14.84 16.70 18.55
CA ARG A 53 14.57 17.87 19.41
C ARG A 53 13.18 17.85 20.04
N GLU A 54 12.19 17.33 19.31
CA GLU A 54 10.80 17.21 19.76
C GLU A 54 10.53 15.90 20.53
N SER A 55 11.58 15.12 20.82
CA SER A 55 11.46 13.81 21.45
C SER A 55 12.49 13.60 22.55
N GLU A 56 12.35 12.49 23.27
CA GLU A 56 13.31 12.05 24.27
C GLU A 56 14.52 11.31 23.65
N TYR A 57 14.55 11.15 22.32
CA TYR A 57 15.57 10.39 21.61
C TYR A 57 16.62 11.28 20.96
N ASN A 58 17.88 10.86 21.02
CA ASN A 58 18.96 11.53 20.30
C ASN A 58 18.89 11.25 18.79
N THR A 59 19.18 12.27 17.98
CA THR A 59 19.35 12.20 16.52
C THR A 59 20.16 10.99 16.06
N TYR A 60 21.30 10.70 16.71
CA TYR A 60 22.15 9.57 16.32
C TYR A 60 21.41 8.23 16.44
N TYR A 61 20.64 8.06 17.53
CA TYR A 61 19.86 6.85 17.75
C TYR A 61 18.76 6.69 16.69
N LEU A 62 18.03 7.78 16.39
CA LEU A 62 16.97 7.77 15.39
C LEU A 62 17.51 7.51 13.98
N GLN A 63 18.63 8.12 13.61
CA GLN A 63 19.19 8.03 12.26
C GLN A 63 19.96 6.73 12.02
N GLN A 64 20.69 6.21 13.01
CA GLN A 64 21.57 5.05 12.82
C GLN A 64 20.92 3.73 13.20
N LYS A 65 20.05 3.72 14.22
CA LYS A 65 19.42 2.49 14.70
C LYS A 65 17.99 2.34 14.23
N VAL A 66 17.14 3.32 14.51
CA VAL A 66 15.69 3.19 14.29
C VAL A 66 15.32 3.37 12.81
N GLY A 67 15.84 4.42 12.17
CA GLY A 67 15.50 4.79 10.80
C GLY A 67 15.76 3.70 9.77
N PRO A 68 16.99 3.17 9.63
CA PRO A 68 17.30 2.17 8.61
C PRO A 68 16.47 0.89 8.78
N ARG A 69 16.29 0.43 10.03
CA ARG A 69 15.46 -0.74 10.36
C ARG A 69 14.00 -0.51 10.00
N LEU A 70 13.46 0.66 10.35
CA LEU A 70 12.09 1.04 10.03
C LEU A 70 11.84 1.05 8.52
N TRP A 71 12.72 1.67 7.73
CA TRP A 71 12.55 1.73 6.28
C TRP A 71 12.64 0.37 5.61
N LEU A 72 13.53 -0.50 6.09
CA LEU A 72 13.63 -1.87 5.59
C LEU A 72 12.33 -2.64 5.86
N MET A 73 11.86 -2.63 7.11
CA MET A 73 10.62 -3.29 7.52
C MET A 73 9.41 -2.77 6.74
N LEU A 74 9.32 -1.45 6.52
CA LEU A 74 8.24 -0.87 5.73
C LEU A 74 8.32 -1.26 4.25
N SER A 75 9.54 -1.43 3.73
CA SER A 75 9.72 -1.91 2.35
C SER A 75 9.18 -3.32 2.19
N GLU A 76 9.43 -4.19 3.16
CA GLU A 76 8.94 -5.57 3.18
C GLU A 76 7.42 -5.62 3.38
N ALA A 77 6.89 -4.87 4.35
CA ALA A 77 5.47 -4.84 4.66
C ALA A 77 4.61 -4.26 3.53
N LEU A 78 5.09 -3.26 2.78
CA LEU A 78 4.34 -2.62 1.69
C LEU A 78 4.50 -3.34 0.33
N GLY A 79 4.74 -4.66 0.36
CA GLY A 79 4.83 -5.49 -0.84
C GLY A 79 6.18 -5.40 -1.57
N GLY A 80 7.27 -5.18 -0.83
CA GLY A 80 8.64 -5.19 -1.37
C GLY A 80 9.09 -3.89 -2.05
N VAL A 81 8.32 -2.80 -1.96
CA VAL A 81 8.70 -1.52 -2.56
C VAL A 81 9.74 -0.83 -1.68
N LYS A 82 10.90 -0.47 -2.24
CA LYS A 82 11.95 0.23 -1.50
C LYS A 82 11.47 1.59 -0.97
N VAL A 83 11.22 1.65 0.34
CA VAL A 83 10.83 2.87 1.05
C VAL A 83 12.09 3.62 1.49
N LYS A 84 12.13 4.91 1.21
CA LYS A 84 13.10 5.86 1.75
C LYS A 84 12.37 7.04 2.35
N LYS A 85 12.94 7.71 3.35
CA LYS A 85 12.39 8.94 3.96
C LYS A 85 11.87 9.93 2.92
N THR A 86 12.66 10.21 1.87
CA THR A 86 12.33 11.19 0.82
C THR A 86 11.09 10.83 0.02
N HIS A 87 10.87 9.55 -0.27
CA HIS A 87 9.75 9.07 -1.06
C HIS A 87 8.66 8.42 -0.21
N PHE A 88 8.78 8.47 1.12
CA PHE A 88 7.88 7.80 2.04
C PHE A 88 6.44 8.25 1.83
N LYS A 89 6.22 9.57 1.79
CA LYS A 89 4.91 10.18 1.58
C LYS A 89 4.31 9.76 0.23
N GLU A 90 5.10 9.84 -0.85
CA GLU A 90 4.65 9.47 -2.20
C GLU A 90 4.28 7.99 -2.30
N ILE A 91 5.11 7.11 -1.76
CA ILE A 91 4.88 5.65 -1.75
C ILE A 91 3.61 5.33 -0.96
N LEU A 92 3.43 5.94 0.21
CA LEU A 92 2.22 5.76 1.02
C LEU A 92 0.95 6.22 0.31
N LEU A 93 0.97 7.43 -0.24
CA LEU A 93 -0.17 7.94 -1.01
C LEU A 93 -0.53 6.99 -2.16
N LYS A 94 0.47 6.44 -2.84
CA LYS A 94 0.27 5.45 -3.91
C LYS A 94 -0.31 4.14 -3.38
N GLN A 95 0.18 3.63 -2.25
CA GLN A 95 -0.31 2.38 -1.65
C GLN A 95 -1.74 2.54 -1.13
N MET A 96 -2.03 3.64 -0.43
CA MET A 96 -3.38 3.95 0.04
C MET A 96 -4.34 4.07 -1.14
N LYS A 97 -3.99 4.80 -2.21
CA LYS A 97 -4.82 4.86 -3.43
C LYS A 97 -5.11 3.48 -4.01
N LYS A 98 -4.10 2.61 -4.13
CA LYS A 98 -4.29 1.23 -4.59
C LYS A 98 -5.25 0.46 -3.68
N HIS A 99 -5.08 0.59 -2.37
CA HIS A 99 -5.93 -0.06 -1.38
C HIS A 99 -7.39 0.42 -1.47
N TYR A 100 -7.63 1.72 -1.60
CA TYR A 100 -8.99 2.26 -1.81
C TYR A 100 -9.62 1.79 -3.13
N VAL A 101 -8.86 1.78 -4.23
CA VAL A 101 -9.36 1.28 -5.52
C VAL A 101 -9.70 -0.21 -5.46
N GLN A 102 -8.90 -1.01 -4.75
CA GLN A 102 -9.15 -2.44 -4.55
C GLN A 102 -10.37 -2.69 -3.63
N LEU A 103 -10.55 -1.88 -2.58
CA LEU A 103 -11.74 -1.93 -1.73
C LEU A 103 -13.02 -1.68 -2.52
N GLU A 104 -13.04 -0.65 -3.38
CA GLU A 104 -14.22 -0.35 -4.22
C GLU A 104 -14.47 -1.44 -5.27
N ALA A 105 -13.42 -2.01 -5.88
CA ALA A 105 -13.55 -3.14 -6.81
C ALA A 105 -14.12 -4.40 -6.12
N SER A 106 -13.76 -4.64 -4.86
CA SER A 106 -14.27 -5.80 -4.08
C SER A 106 -15.73 -5.66 -3.66
N LYS A 107 -16.21 -4.43 -3.41
CA LYS A 107 -17.61 -4.15 -3.04
C LYS A 107 -18.59 -4.32 -4.20
N LEU A 108 -18.15 -4.14 -5.45
CA LEU A 108 -19.00 -4.35 -6.64
C LEU A 108 -19.18 -5.83 -7.02
N ASN A 109 -18.40 -6.74 -6.42
CA ASN A 109 -18.42 -8.16 -6.81
C ASN A 109 -19.34 -9.03 -5.93
N SER A 110 -19.97 -8.49 -4.87
CA SER A 110 -20.93 -9.24 -4.04
C SER A 110 -22.40 -9.04 -4.45
N ASP A 111 -22.75 -7.98 -5.19
CA ASP A 111 -24.15 -7.66 -5.55
C ASP A 111 -24.53 -7.99 -7.00
N SER A 112 -23.65 -8.64 -7.78
CA SER A 112 -23.96 -8.99 -9.18
C SER A 112 -23.47 -10.38 -9.57
N LEU A 113 -23.97 -11.42 -8.89
CA LEU A 113 -23.98 -12.79 -9.41
C LEU A 113 -25.38 -13.42 -9.40
N VAL A 114 -26.41 -12.62 -9.72
CA VAL A 114 -27.66 -13.14 -10.29
C VAL A 114 -27.88 -12.48 -11.65
N GLY A 115 -27.57 -13.25 -12.70
CA GLY A 115 -28.14 -13.06 -14.02
C GLY A 115 -27.40 -12.08 -14.94
N LYS A 116 -26.38 -12.59 -15.65
CA LYS A 116 -26.32 -12.67 -17.13
C LYS A 116 -24.91 -13.06 -17.54
N THR A 117 -24.65 -14.36 -17.55
CA THR A 117 -23.65 -14.94 -18.46
C THR A 117 -24.05 -14.57 -19.89
N LYS A 118 -23.46 -13.51 -20.44
CA LYS A 118 -23.43 -13.32 -21.88
C LYS A 118 -22.29 -14.17 -22.41
N PHE A 119 -22.64 -15.36 -22.91
CA PHE A 119 -21.79 -16.16 -23.77
C PHE A 119 -21.43 -15.31 -24.99
N TYR A 120 -20.24 -14.72 -25.00
CA TYR A 120 -19.69 -14.09 -26.19
C TYR A 120 -18.72 -15.06 -26.85
N GLY A 121 -19.06 -15.41 -28.09
CA GLY A 121 -18.16 -16.08 -29.02
C GLY A 121 -18.77 -17.37 -29.56
N GLU A 122 -19.54 -17.26 -30.64
CA GLU A 122 -19.72 -18.39 -31.56
C GLU A 122 -18.33 -18.97 -31.88
N PHE A 123 -18.15 -20.26 -31.61
CA PHE A 123 -17.00 -20.99 -32.12
C PHE A 123 -17.03 -20.90 -33.65
N PRO A 124 -15.95 -20.43 -34.31
CA PRO A 124 -15.89 -20.48 -35.76
C PRO A 124 -16.05 -21.93 -36.20
N LYS A 125 -17.07 -22.19 -37.02
CA LYS A 125 -17.27 -23.49 -37.67
C LYS A 125 -16.06 -23.75 -38.57
N LEU A 126 -15.12 -24.56 -38.10
CA LEU A 126 -14.12 -25.16 -38.98
C LEU A 126 -14.82 -26.20 -39.85
N THR A 127 -15.26 -25.74 -41.01
CA THR A 127 -15.64 -26.59 -42.13
C THR A 127 -14.42 -27.41 -42.56
N SER A 128 -14.61 -28.73 -42.56
CA SER A 128 -13.93 -29.75 -43.34
C SER A 128 -12.89 -29.26 -44.35
N PHE A 129 -11.62 -29.59 -44.13
CA PHE A 129 -10.68 -29.90 -45.20
C PHE A 129 -9.79 -31.04 -44.71
N GLY A 130 -10.05 -32.24 -45.25
CA GLY A 130 -9.10 -33.34 -45.18
C GLY A 130 -7.89 -33.02 -46.05
N VAL A 131 -6.77 -33.69 -45.77
CA VAL A 131 -5.92 -34.36 -46.76
C VAL A 131 -4.84 -35.18 -46.02
N GLU A 132 -4.82 -36.45 -46.43
CA GLU A 132 -3.73 -37.41 -46.55
C GLU A 132 -2.91 -37.92 -45.35
N LYS A 133 -3.06 -39.24 -45.20
CA LYS A 133 -2.05 -40.17 -44.72
C LYS A 133 -0.89 -40.28 -45.71
N LYS A 134 0.33 -40.40 -45.18
CA LYS A 134 1.53 -41.10 -45.69
C LYS A 134 2.63 -40.83 -44.63
N THR A 135 3.39 -41.78 -44.11
CA THR A 135 3.90 -43.07 -44.59
C THR A 135 4.14 -43.97 -43.39
#